data_AF-J9F8F8-F1
#
_entry.id   AF-J9F8F8-F1
#
_cell.length_a   1.000
_cell.length_b   1.000
_cell.length_c   1.000
_cell.angle_alpha   90.00
_cell.angle_beta   90.00
_cell.angle_gamma   90.00
#
_symmetry.space_group_name_H-M   'P 1'
#
loop_
_entity.id
_entity.type
_entity.pdbx_description
1 polymer ?
#
loop_
_entity_poly.entity_id
_entity_poly.type
_entity_poly.pdbx_seq_one_letter_code
_entity_poly.pdbx_strand_id
1 'polypeptide(L)'
;AHLKEQMPEVYEQFVDIATRLENHYKDMQDMEFTIENGKLYMLQTRNGKRTAAAALKIAVDLVDEGMIDEKEAVLRVEPKQLDSLLHPQFDAQALKAAEVIGKGLAASPGAACGQVVFSAEDAKEMVESGE
;
A
#
# COMPACT_ATOMS: atom_id res chain seq x y z
N ALA A 1 -12.83 12.52 8.75
CA ALA A 1 -13.10 13.44 9.88
C ALA A 1 -14.33 14.32 9.61
N HIS A 2 -14.35 15.13 8.54
CA HIS A 2 -15.45 16.07 8.26
C HIS A 2 -16.86 15.45 8.17
N LEU A 3 -17.02 14.27 7.54
CA LEU A 3 -18.35 13.66 7.39
C LEU A 3 -19.00 13.29 8.73
N LYS A 4 -18.21 12.80 9.70
CA LYS A 4 -18.69 12.43 11.03
C LYS A 4 -19.22 13.64 11.81
N GLU A 5 -18.61 14.81 11.61
CA GLU A 5 -18.99 16.05 12.27
C GLU A 5 -20.22 16.69 11.61
N GLN A 6 -20.30 16.64 10.28
CA GLN A 6 -21.37 17.32 9.51
C GLN A 6 -22.65 16.48 9.38
N MET A 7 -22.52 15.15 9.25
CA MET A 7 -23.64 14.23 8.99
C MET A 7 -23.43 12.91 9.76
N PRO A 8 -23.49 12.94 11.11
CA PRO A 8 -23.15 11.80 11.95
C PRO A 8 -24.00 10.55 11.64
N GLU A 9 -25.30 10.71 11.40
CA GLU A 9 -26.20 9.58 11.08
C GLU A 9 -25.80 8.88 9.78
N VAL A 10 -25.44 9.64 8.74
CA VAL A 10 -24.98 9.08 7.47
C VAL A 10 -23.61 8.42 7.62
N TYR A 11 -22.74 8.99 8.46
CA TYR A 11 -21.45 8.39 8.77
C TYR A 11 -21.60 7.03 9.46
N GLU A 12 -22.45 6.92 10.49
CA GLU A 12 -22.72 5.64 11.16
C GLU A 12 -23.31 4.62 10.17
N GLN A 13 -24.25 5.04 9.32
CA GLN A 13 -24.80 4.19 8.26
C GLN A 13 -23.70 3.70 7.28
N PHE A 14 -22.78 4.58 6.90
CA PHE A 14 -21.65 4.23 6.05
C PHE A 14 -20.73 3.22 6.72
N VAL A 15 -20.39 3.42 8.00
CA VAL A 15 -19.55 2.50 8.78
C VAL A 15 -20.18 1.12 8.87
N ASP A 16 -21.48 1.02 9.14
CA ASP A 16 -22.20 -0.25 9.16
C ASP A 16 -22.16 -0.96 7.81
N ILE A 17 -22.37 -0.22 6.71
CA ILE A 17 -22.33 -0.79 5.36
C ILE A 17 -20.91 -1.24 4.98
N ALA A 18 -19.90 -0.43 5.28
CA ALA A 18 -18.49 -0.76 5.04
C ALA A 18 -18.10 -2.04 5.80
N THR A 19 -18.42 -2.11 7.10
CA THR A 19 -18.17 -3.28 7.94
C THR A 19 -18.87 -4.52 7.39
N ARG A 20 -20.12 -4.40 6.93
CA ARG A 20 -20.84 -5.51 6.29
C ARG A 20 -20.20 -5.99 5.00
N LEU A 21 -19.69 -5.07 4.18
CA LEU A 21 -19.06 -5.40 2.91
C LEU A 21 -17.68 -6.04 3.11
N GLU A 22 -16.86 -5.53 4.03
CA GLU A 22 -15.62 -6.18 4.44
C GLU A 22 -15.89 -7.57 5.05
N ASN A 23 -16.94 -7.70 5.87
CA ASN A 23 -17.33 -8.99 6.42
C ASN A 23 -17.81 -10.00 5.38
N HIS A 24 -18.44 -9.53 4.31
CA HIS A 24 -18.96 -10.35 3.23
C HIS A 24 -17.85 -10.80 2.27
N TYR A 25 -17.03 -9.86 1.79
CA TYR A 25 -15.94 -10.13 0.86
C TYR A 25 -14.68 -10.65 1.55
N LYS A 26 -14.63 -10.59 2.88
CA LYS A 26 -13.50 -10.97 3.73
C LYS A 26 -12.22 -10.24 3.35
N ASP A 27 -12.31 -9.05 2.78
CA ASP A 27 -11.16 -8.29 2.29
C ASP A 27 -11.47 -6.80 2.31
N MET A 28 -10.43 -5.96 2.43
CA MET A 28 -10.54 -4.50 2.39
C MET A 28 -11.20 -4.04 1.09
N GLN A 29 -12.18 -3.16 1.21
CA GLN A 29 -12.97 -2.66 0.09
C GLN A 29 -12.60 -1.21 -0.28
N ASP A 30 -12.40 -0.99 -1.57
CA ASP A 30 -12.42 0.33 -2.19
C ASP A 30 -13.85 0.65 -2.61
N MET A 31 -14.42 1.71 -2.04
CA MET A 31 -15.86 2.00 -2.07
C MET A 31 -16.13 3.40 -2.61
N GLU A 32 -17.10 3.50 -3.51
CA GLU A 32 -17.61 4.78 -4.00
C GLU A 32 -19.04 4.97 -3.50
N PHE A 33 -19.32 6.14 -2.93
CA PHE A 33 -20.64 6.49 -2.41
C PHE A 33 -20.97 7.95 -2.68
N THR A 34 -22.26 8.24 -2.71
CA THR A 34 -22.81 9.60 -2.81
C THR A 34 -23.84 9.81 -1.71
N ILE A 35 -23.95 11.06 -1.25
CA ILE A 35 -25.00 11.49 -0.34
C ILE A 35 -25.88 12.48 -1.10
N GLU A 36 -27.15 12.15 -1.28
CA GLU A 36 -28.13 13.00 -1.96
C GLU A 36 -29.31 13.26 -1.03
N ASN A 37 -29.61 14.54 -0.75
CA ASN A 37 -30.70 14.95 0.14
C ASN A 37 -30.69 14.25 1.50
N GLY A 38 -29.50 14.08 2.10
CA GLY A 38 -29.35 13.41 3.39
C GLY A 38 -29.34 11.89 3.35
N LYS A 39 -29.46 11.27 2.17
CA LYS A 39 -29.52 9.82 2.01
C LYS A 39 -28.25 9.28 1.37
N LEU A 40 -27.70 8.23 1.99
CA LEU A 40 -26.52 7.51 1.51
C LEU A 40 -26.87 6.55 0.37
N TYR A 41 -26.07 6.57 -0.68
CA TYR A 41 -26.11 5.64 -1.79
C TYR A 41 -24.72 5.07 -2.05
N MET A 42 -24.60 3.74 -2.05
CA MET A 42 -23.38 3.05 -2.47
C MET A 42 -23.42 2.87 -3.99
N LEU A 43 -22.37 3.32 -4.68
CA LEU A 43 -22.29 3.31 -6.14
C LEU A 43 -21.46 2.12 -6.63
N GLN A 44 -20.34 1.85 -5.96
CA GLN A 44 -19.42 0.78 -6.31
C GLN A 44 -18.70 0.26 -5.08
N THR A 45 -18.39 -1.03 -5.08
CA THR A 45 -17.42 -1.64 -4.17
C THR A 45 -16.58 -2.63 -4.96
N ARG A 46 -15.29 -2.72 -4.63
CA ARG A 46 -14.37 -3.72 -5.16
C ARG A 46 -13.25 -3.95 -4.16
N ASN A 47 -12.52 -5.05 -4.31
CA ASN A 47 -11.31 -5.26 -3.53
C ASN A 47 -10.30 -4.14 -3.81
N GLY A 48 -9.85 -3.46 -2.76
CA GLY A 48 -9.02 -2.28 -2.91
C GLY A 48 -7.62 -2.62 -3.41
N LYS A 49 -7.12 -1.85 -4.39
CA LYS A 49 -5.71 -1.87 -4.77
C LYS A 49 -4.87 -1.34 -3.60
N ARG A 50 -3.74 -1.97 -3.33
CA ARG A 50 -2.92 -1.68 -2.16
C ARG A 50 -1.45 -1.96 -2.41
N THR A 51 -0.58 -1.38 -1.58
CA THR A 51 0.85 -1.68 -1.57
C THR A 51 1.11 -3.04 -0.92
N ALA A 52 2.29 -3.61 -1.15
CA ALA A 52 2.71 -4.88 -0.54
C ALA A 52 2.64 -4.85 1.00
N ALA A 53 3.13 -3.76 1.60
CA ALA A 53 3.11 -3.58 3.06
C ALA A 53 1.67 -3.56 3.60
N ALA A 54 0.76 -2.88 2.89
CA ALA A 54 -0.65 -2.82 3.27
C ALA A 54 -1.35 -4.17 3.08
N ALA A 55 -1.03 -4.92 2.02
CA ALA A 55 -1.56 -6.26 1.80
C ALA A 55 -1.19 -7.22 2.94
N LEU A 56 0.08 -7.21 3.37
CA LEU A 56 0.55 -8.00 4.51
C LEU A 56 -0.15 -7.60 5.80
N LYS A 57 -0.21 -6.30 6.09
CA LYS A 57 -0.88 -5.81 7.30
C LYS A 57 -2.34 -6.26 7.36
N ILE A 58 -3.09 -6.09 6.27
CA ILE A 58 -4.50 -6.50 6.21
C ILE A 58 -4.64 -8.02 6.33
N ALA A 59 -3.77 -8.80 5.68
CA ALA A 59 -3.83 -10.26 5.78
C ALA A 59 -3.59 -10.74 7.22
N VAL A 60 -2.66 -10.12 7.95
CA VAL A 60 -2.40 -10.41 9.37
C VAL A 60 -3.58 -9.98 10.22
N ASP A 61 -4.06 -8.73 10.06
CA ASP A 61 -5.19 -8.20 10.82
C ASP A 61 -6.45 -9.09 10.65
N LEU A 62 -6.72 -9.59 9.43
CA LEU A 62 -7.85 -10.50 9.16
C LEU A 62 -7.70 -11.89 9.81
N VAL A 63 -6.48 -12.39 9.99
CA VAL A 63 -6.24 -13.63 10.75
C VAL A 63 -6.45 -13.38 12.24
N ASP A 64 -5.93 -12.27 12.77
CA ASP A 64 -6.08 -11.88 14.17
C ASP A 64 -7.56 -11.65 14.55
N GLU A 65 -8.35 -11.11 13.61
CA GLU A 65 -9.80 -10.95 13.75
C GLU A 65 -10.61 -12.25 13.53
N GLY A 66 -9.94 -13.37 13.21
CA GLY A 66 -10.57 -14.67 12.98
C GLY A 66 -11.43 -14.74 11.71
N MET A 67 -11.19 -13.83 10.77
CA MET A 67 -11.99 -13.67 9.56
C MET A 67 -11.57 -14.65 8.45
N ILE A 68 -10.29 -15.02 8.44
CA ILE A 68 -9.66 -16.00 7.53
C ILE A 68 -8.66 -16.84 8.32
N ASP A 69 -8.26 -17.99 7.77
CA ASP A 69 -7.16 -18.79 8.33
C ASP A 69 -5.78 -18.37 7.78
N GLU A 70 -4.71 -18.84 8.43
CA GLU A 70 -3.33 -18.52 8.00
C GLU A 70 -3.03 -18.98 6.57
N LYS A 71 -3.65 -20.07 6.11
CA LYS A 71 -3.43 -20.59 4.74
C LYS A 71 -4.04 -19.66 3.71
N GLU A 72 -5.24 -19.17 3.96
CA GLU A 72 -5.94 -18.23 3.12
C GLU A 72 -5.22 -16.87 3.10
N ALA A 73 -4.67 -16.44 4.24
CA ALA A 73 -3.84 -15.24 4.31
C ALA A 73 -2.60 -15.32 3.41
N VAL A 74 -1.88 -16.46 3.43
CA VAL A 74 -0.70 -16.67 2.56
C VAL A 74 -1.08 -16.64 1.08
N LEU A 75 -2.22 -17.23 0.70
CA LEU A 75 -2.68 -17.24 -0.69
C LEU A 75 -3.11 -15.87 -1.22
N ARG A 76 -3.41 -14.92 -0.33
CA ARG A 76 -3.85 -13.56 -0.68
C ARG A 76 -2.69 -12.59 -0.89
N VAL A 77 -1.49 -12.91 -0.39
CA VAL A 77 -0.30 -12.08 -0.60
C VAL A 77 0.40 -12.56 -1.86
N GLU A 78 0.38 -11.74 -2.92
CA GLU A 78 1.06 -12.08 -4.16
C GLU A 78 2.59 -12.08 -3.95
N PRO A 79 3.32 -13.13 -4.34
CA PRO A 79 4.77 -13.22 -4.11
C PRO A 79 5.57 -12.03 -4.63
N LYS A 80 5.18 -11.47 -5.79
CA LYS A 80 5.83 -10.29 -6.38
C LYS A 80 5.72 -9.03 -5.51
N GLN A 81 4.70 -8.96 -4.64
CA GLN A 81 4.55 -7.85 -3.71
C GLN A 81 5.63 -7.92 -2.61
N LEU A 82 6.01 -9.12 -2.17
CA LEU A 82 7.07 -9.31 -1.16
C LEU A 82 8.43 -8.81 -1.65
N ASP A 83 8.77 -9.01 -2.92
CA ASP A 83 10.05 -8.52 -3.49
C ASP A 83 10.23 -7.00 -3.26
N SER A 84 9.14 -6.24 -3.36
CA SER A 84 9.19 -4.79 -3.13
C SER A 84 9.53 -4.39 -1.68
N LEU A 85 9.22 -5.27 -0.72
CA LEU A 85 9.54 -5.08 0.70
C LEU A 85 10.98 -5.47 1.03
N LEU A 86 11.60 -6.29 0.19
CA LEU A 86 12.99 -6.71 0.32
C LEU A 86 13.96 -5.72 -0.34
N HIS A 87 13.47 -4.83 -1.20
CA HIS A 87 14.31 -3.78 -1.77
C HIS A 87 14.75 -2.79 -0.69
N PRO A 88 16.04 -2.37 -0.71
CA PRO A 88 16.51 -1.30 0.14
C PRO A 88 15.62 -0.06 -0.03
N GLN A 89 15.29 0.56 1.09
CA GLN A 89 14.57 1.83 1.15
C GLN A 89 15.48 2.87 1.78
N PHE A 90 15.38 4.13 1.34
CA PHE A 90 16.04 5.21 2.05
C PHE A 90 15.34 5.46 3.39
N ASP A 91 16.12 5.83 4.40
CA ASP A 91 15.57 6.37 5.63
C ASP A 91 14.75 7.64 5.33
N ALA A 92 13.54 7.72 5.91
CA ALA A 92 12.60 8.79 5.60
C ALA A 92 13.08 10.17 6.07
N GLN A 93 13.90 10.24 7.12
CA GLN A 93 14.46 11.50 7.60
C GLN A 93 15.63 11.93 6.72
N ALA A 94 16.52 10.99 6.37
CA ALA A 94 17.62 11.24 5.44
C ALA A 94 17.12 11.71 4.06
N LEU A 95 16.08 11.06 3.52
CA LEU A 95 15.49 11.45 2.24
C LEU A 95 14.88 12.85 2.25
N LYS A 96 14.27 13.26 3.37
CA LYS A 96 13.71 14.62 3.52
C LYS A 96 14.80 15.69 3.65
N ALA A 97 15.94 15.34 4.23
CA ALA A 97 17.08 16.24 4.40
C ALA A 97 17.96 16.33 3.15
N ALA A 98 17.86 15.38 2.23
CA ALA A 98 18.66 15.33 1.02
C ALA A 98 18.23 16.40 0.00
N GLU A 99 19.22 16.95 -0.72
CA GLU A 99 18.98 17.87 -1.82
C GLU A 99 18.64 17.09 -3.11
N VAL A 100 17.48 17.36 -3.68
CA VAL A 100 17.03 16.72 -4.92
C VAL A 100 17.56 17.51 -6.11
N ILE A 101 18.52 16.93 -6.84
CA ILE A 101 19.14 17.55 -8.02
C ILE A 101 18.42 17.23 -9.35
N GLY A 102 17.49 16.28 -9.36
CA GLY A 102 16.77 15.87 -10.57
C GLY A 102 15.65 14.86 -10.30
N LYS A 103 14.78 14.63 -11.30
CA LYS A 103 13.67 13.67 -11.25
C LYS A 103 13.49 12.97 -12.60
N GLY A 104 13.35 11.65 -12.58
CA GLY A 104 13.14 10.81 -13.77
C GLY A 104 11.86 9.98 -13.71
N LEU A 105 11.72 9.05 -14.66
CA LEU A 105 10.65 8.05 -14.67
C LEU A 105 10.98 6.90 -13.71
N ALA A 106 10.00 6.46 -12.93
CA ALA A 106 10.14 5.34 -12.00
C ALA A 106 10.11 4.00 -12.75
N ALA A 107 11.22 3.63 -13.40
CA ALA A 107 11.32 2.40 -14.19
C ALA A 107 11.37 1.11 -13.34
N SER A 108 11.99 1.18 -12.16
CA SER A 108 12.10 0.06 -11.20
C SER A 108 12.03 0.59 -9.76
N PRO A 109 11.37 -0.12 -8.83
CA PRO A 109 11.36 0.25 -7.41
C PRO A 109 12.72 -0.01 -6.73
N GLY A 110 12.99 0.72 -5.65
CA GLY A 110 14.17 0.54 -4.80
C GLY A 110 14.96 1.82 -4.55
N ALA A 111 15.81 1.80 -3.53
CA ALA A 111 16.80 2.81 -3.23
C ALA A 111 18.21 2.27 -3.53
N ALA A 112 19.05 3.09 -4.15
CA ALA A 112 20.44 2.75 -4.47
C ALA A 112 21.37 3.89 -4.07
N CYS A 113 22.54 3.55 -3.54
CA CYS A 113 23.62 4.47 -3.20
C CYS A 113 24.93 3.89 -3.74
N GLY A 114 25.78 4.73 -4.30
CA GLY A 114 27.06 4.32 -4.87
C GLY A 114 27.76 5.47 -5.58
N GLN A 115 28.94 5.19 -6.13
CA GLN A 115 29.67 6.13 -6.95
C GLN A 115 29.15 6.09 -8.39
N VAL A 116 29.24 7.22 -9.09
CA VAL A 116 28.78 7.34 -10.49
C VAL A 116 29.87 6.84 -11.43
N VAL A 117 29.51 5.90 -12.30
CA VAL A 117 30.34 5.38 -13.39
C VAL A 117 29.61 5.51 -14.72
N PHE A 118 30.36 5.52 -15.83
CA PHE A 118 29.81 5.81 -17.16
C PHE A 118 29.88 4.61 -18.14
N SER A 119 30.47 3.49 -17.73
CA SER A 119 30.48 2.24 -18.49
C SER A 119 30.15 1.04 -17.59
N ALA A 120 29.72 -0.06 -18.21
CA ALA A 120 29.42 -1.29 -17.49
C ALA A 120 30.70 -1.99 -16.99
N GLU A 121 31.78 -1.85 -17.74
CA GLU A 121 33.12 -2.30 -17.41
C GLU A 121 33.63 -1.62 -16.13
N ASP A 122 33.54 -0.28 -16.05
CA ASP A 122 33.94 0.48 -14.85
C ASP A 122 33.13 0.04 -13.62
N ALA A 123 31.82 -0.16 -13.79
CA ALA A 123 30.95 -0.63 -12.70
C ALA A 123 31.40 -1.98 -12.14
N LYS A 124 31.84 -2.89 -13.02
CA LYS A 124 32.33 -4.22 -12.63
C LYS A 124 33.69 -4.14 -11.96
N GLU A 125 34.61 -3.33 -12.50
CA GLU A 125 35.95 -3.15 -11.94
C GLU A 125 35.92 -2.55 -10.53
N MET A 126 35.03 -1.58 -10.26
CA MET A 126 34.88 -1.02 -8.90
C MET A 126 34.48 -2.07 -7.88
N VAL A 127 33.52 -2.93 -8.23
CA VAL A 127 33.12 -4.04 -7.35
C VAL A 127 34.27 -5.03 -7.13
N GLU A 128 35.07 -5.29 -8.16
CA GLU A 128 36.24 -6.19 -8.08
C GLU A 128 37.41 -5.59 -7.29
N SER A 129 37.58 -4.27 -7.30
CA SER A 129 38.60 -3.56 -6.52
C SER A 129 38.20 -3.36 -5.04
N GLY A 130 36.95 -3.65 -4.70
CA GLY A 130 36.43 -3.60 -3.33
C GLY A 130 35.88 -2.23 -2.91
N GLU A 131 35.55 -1.38 -3.88
CA GLU A 131 34.80 -0.12 -3.70
C GLU A 131 33.30 -0.32 -3.96
#